data_AF-A0A3M1FLH5-F1
#
_entry.id   AF-A0A3M1FLH5-F1
#
_cell.length_a   1.000
_cell.length_b   1.000
_cell.length_c   1.000
_cell.angle_alpha   90.00
_cell.angle_beta   90.00
_cell.angle_gamma   90.00
#
_symmetry.space_group_name_H-M   'P 1'
#
loop_
_entity.id
_entity.type
_entity.pdbx_description
1 polymer ?
#
loop_
_entity_poly.entity_id
_entity_poly.type
_entity_poly.pdbx_seq_one_letter_code
_entity_poly.pdbx_strand_id
1 'polypeptide(L)'
;MPVIILTDRKALGESLSRIVQSSLNMQTKALTYQESLPFLNTLLASGDFFILDLFRSYGGYHRAEGVALAKRIPVNAGFLIVSPLFVA
;
A
#
# COMPACT_ATOMS: atom_id res chain seq x y z
N MET A 1 -4.14 13.43 7.49
CA MET A 1 -4.77 12.09 7.46
C MET A 1 -3.71 11.04 7.18
N PRO A 2 -3.89 9.77 7.60
CA PRO A 2 -2.81 8.77 7.54
C PRO A 2 -2.56 8.29 6.12
N VAL A 3 -1.30 8.09 5.76
CA VAL A 3 -0.91 7.38 4.53
C VAL A 3 -1.22 5.90 4.70
N ILE A 4 -1.99 5.33 3.76
CA ILE A 4 -2.32 3.91 3.77
C ILE A 4 -1.24 3.15 2.99
N ILE A 5 -0.64 2.14 3.61
CA ILE A 5 0.38 1.29 2.99
C ILE A 5 -0.22 -0.11 2.84
N LEU A 6 -0.31 -0.63 1.62
CA LEU A 6 -0.80 -1.96 1.33
C LEU A 6 0.34 -2.84 0.85
N THR A 7 0.77 -3.78 1.69
CA THR A 7 1.84 -4.73 1.38
C THR A 7 1.71 -5.99 2.22
N ASP A 8 1.94 -7.15 1.61
CA ASP A 8 2.01 -8.42 2.34
C ASP A 8 3.41 -8.64 2.98
N ARG A 9 4.34 -7.68 2.81
CA ARG A 9 5.72 -7.77 3.30
C ARG A 9 5.91 -6.83 4.48
N LYS A 10 5.95 -7.40 5.69
CA LYS A 10 6.10 -6.65 6.94
C LYS A 10 7.30 -5.69 6.93
N ALA A 11 8.48 -6.16 6.51
CA ALA A 11 9.70 -5.33 6.47
C ALA A 11 9.58 -4.13 5.52
N LEU A 12 8.91 -4.30 4.37
CA LEU A 12 8.65 -3.20 3.44
C LEU A 12 7.69 -2.18 4.07
N GLY A 13 6.59 -2.66 4.67
CA GLY A 13 5.63 -1.81 5.36
C GLY A 13 6.25 -0.98 6.50
N GLU A 14 7.14 -1.58 7.29
CA GLU A 14 7.89 -0.91 8.35
C GLU A 14 8.88 0.12 7.78
N SER A 15 9.62 -0.22 6.73
CA SER A 15 10.57 0.68 6.08
C SER A 15 9.88 1.92 5.51
N LEU A 16 8.79 1.70 4.75
CA LEU A 16 7.97 2.79 4.19
C LEU A 16 7.33 3.64 5.29
N SER A 17 6.86 3.01 6.37
CA SER A 17 6.31 3.75 7.52
C SER A 17 7.34 4.68 8.13
N ARG A 18 8.59 4.23 8.31
CA ARG A 18 9.68 5.08 8.82
C ARG A 18 9.97 6.25 7.88
N ILE A 19 10.01 6.02 6.56
CA ILE A 19 10.24 7.07 5.57
C ILE A 19 9.15 8.13 5.64
N VAL A 20 7.88 7.71 5.60
CA VAL A 20 6.73 8.65 5.66
C VAL A 20 6.71 9.42 6.98
N GLN A 21 6.94 8.76 8.11
CA GLN A 21 6.95 9.43 9.41
C GLN A 21 8.12 10.41 9.54
N SER A 22 9.33 10.03 9.13
CA SER A 22 10.52 10.88 9.27
C SER A 22 10.60 12.01 8.25
N SER A 23 10.18 11.78 7.01
CA SER A 23 10.36 12.72 5.89
C SER A 23 9.13 13.60 5.66
N LEU A 24 7.93 13.07 5.93
CA LEU A 24 6.67 13.78 5.65
C LEU A 24 5.95 14.20 6.93
N ASN A 25 6.40 13.75 8.12
CA ASN A 25 5.71 13.98 9.40
C ASN A 25 4.23 13.56 9.36
N MET A 26 3.93 12.46 8.65
CA MET A 26 2.58 11.93 8.50
C MET A 26 2.44 10.59 9.23
N GLN A 27 1.27 10.34 9.79
CA GLN A 27 0.92 9.02 10.33
C GLN A 27 0.76 8.02 9.19
N THR A 28 1.06 6.75 9.48
CA THR A 28 0.90 5.65 8.53
C THR A 28 -0.01 4.57 9.09
N LYS A 29 -0.73 3.89 8.20
CA LYS A 29 -1.44 2.65 8.50
C LYS A 29 -1.03 1.60 7.47
N ALA A 30 -0.18 0.68 7.90
CA ALA A 30 0.23 -0.47 7.09
C ALA A 30 -0.76 -1.63 7.29
N LEU A 31 -1.21 -2.22 6.19
CA LEU A 31 -2.08 -3.39 6.15
C LEU A 31 -1.58 -4.34 5.06
N THR A 32 -1.78 -5.63 5.25
CA THR A 32 -1.74 -6.59 4.15
C THR A 32 -2.90 -6.34 3.20
N TYR A 33 -2.79 -6.85 1.97
CA TYR A 33 -3.91 -6.82 1.05
C TYR A 33 -5.11 -7.57 1.62
N GLN A 34 -4.87 -8.70 2.30
CA GLN A 34 -5.91 -9.49 2.93
C GLN A 34 -6.64 -8.73 4.03
N GLU A 35 -5.91 -8.06 4.92
CA GLU A 35 -6.49 -7.24 5.99
C GLU A 35 -7.27 -6.05 5.44
N SER A 36 -6.88 -5.49 4.29
CA SER A 36 -7.60 -4.34 3.71
C SER A 36 -8.96 -4.68 3.10
N LEU A 37 -9.18 -5.93 2.67
CA LEU A 37 -10.36 -6.33 1.89
C LEU A 37 -11.70 -5.97 2.53
N PRO A 38 -11.96 -6.23 3.84
CA PRO A 38 -13.27 -5.98 4.43
C PRO A 38 -13.65 -4.49 4.47
N PHE A 39 -12.67 -3.59 4.41
CA PHE A 39 -12.87 -2.14 4.50
C PHE A 39 -12.35 -1.39 3.28
N LEU A 40 -12.06 -2.10 2.19
CA LEU A 40 -11.32 -1.52 1.06
C LEU A 40 -12.02 -0.30 0.46
N ASN A 41 -13.33 -0.36 0.26
CA ASN A 41 -14.08 0.78 -0.29
C ASN A 41 -14.02 2.00 0.65
N THR A 42 -14.14 1.77 1.96
CA THR A 42 -14.02 2.83 2.97
C THR A 42 -12.61 3.41 3.00
N LEU A 43 -11.57 2.56 2.92
CA LEU A 43 -10.17 2.99 2.85
C LEU A 43 -9.91 3.83 1.60
N LEU A 44 -10.40 3.41 0.44
CA LEU A 44 -10.26 4.15 -0.82
C LEU A 44 -10.98 5.50 -0.79
N ALA A 45 -12.13 5.57 -0.11
CA ALA A 45 -12.90 6.81 0.03
C ALA A 45 -12.34 7.79 1.08
N SER A 46 -11.58 7.30 2.07
CA SER A 46 -11.07 8.09 3.19
C SER A 46 -9.56 8.33 3.17
N GLY A 47 -8.82 7.68 2.27
CA GLY A 47 -7.39 7.85 2.14
C GLY A 47 -7.04 8.96 1.16
N ASP A 48 -6.18 9.89 1.58
CA ASP A 48 -5.65 10.94 0.70
C ASP A 48 -4.42 10.49 -0.08
N PHE A 49 -3.69 9.50 0.46
CA PHE A 49 -2.49 8.95 -0.16
C PHE A 49 -2.31 7.46 0.13
N PHE A 50 -1.96 6.70 -0.92
CA PHE A 50 -1.75 5.25 -0.84
C PHE A 50 -0.35 4.87 -1.31
N ILE A 51 0.29 3.95 -0.61
CA ILE A 51 1.51 3.26 -1.06
C ILE A 51 1.18 1.80 -1.25
N LEU A 52 1.37 1.28 -2.46
CA LEU A 52 0.91 -0.05 -2.87
C LEU A 52 2.10 -0.91 -3.27
N ASP A 53 2.28 -2.08 -2.65
CA ASP A 53 3.22 -3.09 -3.16
C ASP A 53 2.77 -3.52 -4.57
N LEU A 54 3.69 -3.54 -5.51
CA LEU A 54 3.39 -3.93 -6.88
C LEU A 54 2.81 -5.35 -6.92
N PHE A 55 3.40 -6.26 -6.13
CA PHE A 55 3.07 -7.68 -6.21
C PHE A 55 2.40 -8.21 -4.96
N ARG A 56 1.31 -8.94 -5.19
CA ARG A 56 0.74 -9.88 -4.21
C ARG A 56 1.01 -11.31 -4.66
N SER A 57 1.44 -12.15 -3.72
CA SER A 57 1.66 -13.57 -3.95
C SER A 57 0.38 -14.36 -3.66
N TYR A 58 0.00 -15.20 -4.61
CA TYR A 58 -1.13 -16.13 -4.49
C TYR A 58 -0.62 -17.52 -4.81
N GLY A 59 -0.57 -18.42 -3.83
CA GLY A 59 -0.20 -19.85 -3.95
C GLY A 59 0.41 -20.33 -5.27
N GLY A 60 1.57 -19.79 -5.69
CA GLY A 60 2.27 -20.18 -6.92
C GLY A 60 2.39 -19.10 -8.02
N TYR A 61 1.74 -17.94 -7.92
CA TYR A 61 1.87 -16.85 -8.87
C TYR A 61 1.86 -15.46 -8.21
N HIS A 62 2.33 -14.46 -8.95
CA HIS A 62 2.29 -13.06 -8.55
C HIS A 62 1.29 -12.30 -9.42
N ARG A 63 0.48 -11.45 -8.80
CA ARG A 63 -0.39 -10.50 -9.49
C ARG A 63 0.09 -9.09 -9.22
N ALA A 64 0.02 -8.23 -10.23
CA ALA A 64 0.27 -6.79 -10.11
C ALA A 64 -0.87 -6.09 -9.34
N GLU A 65 -1.07 -6.46 -8.07
CA GLU A 65 -2.21 -6.05 -7.25
C GLU A 65 -2.22 -4.54 -7.01
N GLY A 66 -1.05 -3.93 -6.76
CA GLY A 66 -0.95 -2.48 -6.64
C GLY A 66 -1.45 -1.73 -7.87
N VAL A 67 -1.20 -2.25 -9.08
CA VAL A 67 -1.72 -1.66 -10.33
C VAL A 67 -3.24 -1.82 -10.43
N ALA A 68 -3.75 -3.02 -10.11
CA ALA A 68 -5.19 -3.28 -10.14
C ALA A 68 -5.95 -2.39 -9.15
N LEU A 69 -5.38 -2.15 -7.97
CA LEU A 69 -5.97 -1.31 -6.94
C LEU A 69 -5.88 0.17 -7.27
N ALA A 70 -4.76 0.62 -7.84
CA ALA A 70 -4.57 2.02 -8.21
C ALA A 70 -5.66 2.55 -9.15
N LYS A 71 -6.18 1.71 -10.05
CA LYS A 71 -7.32 2.05 -10.92
C LYS A 71 -8.62 2.36 -10.18
N ARG A 72 -8.73 1.96 -8.91
CA ARG A 72 -9.90 2.17 -8.05
C ARG A 72 -9.72 3.33 -7.08
N ILE A 73 -8.53 3.92 -7.01
CA ILE A 73 -8.25 5.08 -6.16
C ILE A 73 -8.93 6.32 -6.79
N PRO A 74 -9.66 7.13 -5.99
CA PRO A 74 -10.25 8.37 -6.48
C PRO A 74 -9.21 9.31 -7.10
N VAL A 75 -9.60 10.06 -8.15
CA VAL A 75 -8.68 10.96 -8.89
C VAL A 75 -8.05 12.03 -8.01
N ASN A 76 -8.71 12.42 -6.92
CA ASN A 76 -8.22 13.40 -5.95
C ASN A 76 -7.27 12.81 -4.89
N ALA A 77 -7.08 11.50 -4.85
CA ALA A 77 -6.14 10.84 -3.96
C ALA A 77 -4.84 10.49 -4.68
N GLY A 78 -3.70 10.75 -4.04
CA GLY A 78 -2.38 10.39 -4.57
C GLY A 78 -2.07 8.91 -4.34
N PHE A 79 -1.24 8.32 -5.19
CA PHE A 79 -0.71 6.99 -4.94
C PHE A 79 0.71 6.80 -5.46
N LEU A 80 1.42 5.88 -4.82
CA LEU A 80 2.72 5.38 -5.24
C LEU A 80 2.68 3.85 -5.31
N ILE A 81 3.08 3.27 -6.43
CA ILE A 81 3.27 1.83 -6.56
C ILE A 81 4.76 1.54 -6.36
N VAL A 82 5.08 0.67 -5.40
CA VAL A 82 6.44 0.31 -5.03
C VAL A 82 6.69 -1.16 -5.33
N SER A 83 7.83 -1.47 -5.93
CA SER A 83 8.29 -2.85 -6.06
C SER A 83 9.53 -3.02 -5.19
N PRO A 84 9.52 -3.93 -4.21
CA PRO A 84 10.75 -4.29 -3.52
C PRO A 84 11.68 -4.99 -4.51
N LEU A 85 12.90 -4.46 -4.64
CA LEU A 85 13.99 -5.21 -5.26
C LEU A 85 14.25 -6.43 -4.39
N PHE A 86 14.17 -7.63 -4.98
CA PHE A 86 14.65 -8.84 -4.32
C PHE A 86 16.16 -8.67 -4.13
N VAL A 87 16.58 -8.33 -2.93
CA VAL A 87 17.98 -8.45 -2.54
C VAL A 87 18.12 -9.88 -2.02
N ALA A 88 18.69 -10.73 -2.86
CA ALA A 88 18.99 -12.13 -2.54
C ALA A 88 20.02 -12.23 -1.39
#